data_AF-A0A8S2YAM4-F1
#
_entry.id   AF-A0A8S2YAM4-F1
#
_cell.length_a   1.000
_cell.length_b   1.000
_cell.length_c   1.000
_cell.angle_alpha   90.00
_cell.angle_beta   90.00
_cell.angle_gamma   90.00
#
_symmetry.space_group_name_H-M   'P 1'
#
loop_
_entity.id
_entity.type
_entity.pdbx_description
1 polymer ?
#
loop_
_entity_poly.entity_id
_entity_poly.type
_entity_poly.pdbx_seq_one_letter_code
_entity_poly.pdbx_strand_id
1 'polypeptide(L)' 'DKSNLSAISRELFKCNIIRGRGLVANAIIRAQLRSPSSTPLYAALVCKIHRKLPIIGELIFKRLILSFRRAHQRNDKIRC' A
#
# COMPACT_ATOMS: atom_id res chain seq x y z
N ASP A 1 -12.96 -1.67 12.34
CA ASP A 1 -12.26 -1.42 13.61
C ASP A 1 -10.85 -0.84 13.44
N LYS A 2 -10.61 0.37 13.96
CA LYS A 2 -9.30 1.03 13.97
C LYS A 2 -8.27 0.29 14.84
N SER A 3 -8.72 -0.64 15.69
CA SER A 3 -7.94 -1.36 16.69
C SER A 3 -6.85 -2.27 16.09
N ASN A 4 -7.05 -2.80 14.88
CA ASN A 4 -6.12 -3.77 14.27
C ASN A 4 -4.88 -3.13 13.63
N LEU A 5 -4.94 -1.85 13.22
CA LEU A 5 -3.86 -1.24 12.42
C LEU A 5 -2.54 -1.15 13.19
N SER A 6 -2.60 -0.88 14.50
CA SER A 6 -1.40 -0.79 15.34
C SER A 6 -0.72 -2.15 15.50
N ALA A 7 -1.51 -3.19 15.79
CA ALA A 7 -1.03 -4.57 15.90
C ALA A 7 -0.40 -5.05 14.58
N ILE A 8 -1.11 -4.86 13.46
CA ILE A 8 -0.60 -5.23 12.12
C ILE A 8 0.71 -4.51 11.82
N SER A 9 0.78 -3.20 12.09
CA SER A 9 2.02 -2.45 11.84
C SER A 9 3.19 -3.00 12.66
N ARG A 10 2.94 -3.38 13.93
CA ARG A 10 3.96 -3.95 14.80
C ARG A 10 4.47 -5.29 14.29
N GLU A 11 3.57 -6.19 13.89
CA GLU A 11 3.95 -7.49 13.31
C GLU A 11 4.71 -7.31 12.00
N LEU A 12 4.28 -6.38 11.14
CA LEU A 12 4.95 -6.09 9.88
C LEU A 12 6.41 -5.66 10.09
N PHE A 13 6.68 -4.84 11.11
CA PHE A 13 8.03 -4.37 11.43
C PHE A 13 8.93 -5.42 12.10
N LYS A 14 8.37 -6.55 12.57
CA LYS A 14 9.19 -7.70 12.99
C LYS A 14 9.78 -8.47 11.80
N CYS A 15 9.24 -8.29 10.60
CA CYS A 15 9.72 -8.94 9.38
C CYS A 15 10.77 -8.10 8.64
N ASN A 16 11.59 -8.75 7.80
CA ASN A 16 12.52 -8.05 6.91
C ASN A 16 11.80 -7.45 5.69
N ILE A 17 11.10 -6.34 5.92
CA ILE A 17 10.32 -5.63 4.90
C ILE A 17 11.17 -4.81 3.92
N ILE A 18 12.45 -4.60 4.19
CA ILE A 18 13.38 -3.99 3.22
C ILE A 18 13.67 -5.00 2.10
N ARG A 19 13.98 -6.25 2.45
CA ARG A 19 14.09 -7.37 1.50
C ARG A 19 12.74 -7.66 0.85
N GLY A 20 11.67 -7.68 1.64
CA GLY A 20 10.30 -7.93 1.21
C GLY A 20 9.56 -6.74 0.58
N ARG A 21 10.20 -5.61 0.29
CA ARG A 21 9.52 -4.35 -0.08
C ARG A 21 8.57 -4.49 -1.27
N GLY A 22 8.93 -5.32 -2.24
CA GLY A 22 8.08 -5.61 -3.40
C GLY A 22 6.81 -6.38 -3.04
N LEU A 23 6.89 -7.30 -2.07
CA LEU A 23 5.75 -8.05 -1.54
C LEU A 23 4.83 -7.13 -0.75
N VAL A 24 5.39 -6.31 0.13
CA VAL A 24 4.63 -5.32 0.92
C VAL A 24 3.85 -4.39 0.01
N ALA A 25 4.52 -3.80 -1.00
CA ALA A 25 3.85 -2.90 -1.94
C ALA A 25 2.73 -3.61 -2.72
N ASN A 26 2.98 -4.82 -3.23
CA ASN A 26 1.96 -5.57 -3.96
C ASN A 26 0.81 -6.05 -3.06
N ALA A 27 1.06 -6.36 -1.80
CA ALA A 27 0.01 -6.78 -0.86
C ALA A 27 -0.93 -5.61 -0.54
N ILE A 28 -0.37 -4.43 -0.23
CA ILE A 28 -1.16 -3.23 0.09
C ILE A 28 -2.01 -2.79 -1.09
N ILE A 29 -1.41 -2.68 -2.29
CA ILE A 29 -2.13 -2.24 -3.50
C ILE A 29 -3.26 -3.23 -3.85
N ARG A 30 -3.00 -4.54 -3.80
CA ARG A 30 -4.04 -5.55 -4.08
C ARG A 30 -5.15 -5.57 -3.03
N ALA A 31 -4.80 -5.37 -1.75
CA ALA A 31 -5.79 -5.28 -0.69
C ALA A 31 -6.70 -4.06 -0.88
N GLN A 32 -6.12 -2.89 -1.21
CA GLN A 32 -6.88 -1.68 -1.51
C GLN A 32 -7.81 -1.85 -2.71
N LEU A 33 -7.34 -2.47 -3.80
CA LEU A 33 -8.17 -2.76 -4.97
C LEU A 33 -9.32 -3.74 -4.67
N ARG A 34 -9.12 -4.69 -3.75
CA ARG A 34 -10.17 -5.64 -3.32
C ARG A 34 -11.17 -5.00 -2.37
N SER A 35 -10.75 -3.97 -1.62
CA SER A 35 -11.58 -3.32 -0.61
C SER A 35 -11.44 -1.80 -0.66
N PRO A 36 -11.96 -1.13 -1.72
CA PRO A 36 -11.80 0.31 -1.92
C PRO A 36 -12.40 1.16 -0.79
N SER A 37 -13.47 0.68 -0.15
CA SER A 37 -14.09 1.32 1.02
C SER A 37 -13.14 1.45 2.23
N SER A 38 -12.09 0.61 2.29
CA SER A 38 -11.07 0.62 3.34
C SER A 38 -9.81 1.41 2.96
N THR A 39 -9.83 2.18 1.87
CA THR A 39 -8.70 3.02 1.41
C THR A 39 -8.06 3.87 2.53
N PRO A 40 -8.82 4.52 3.44
CA PRO A 40 -8.22 5.27 4.55
C PRO A 40 -7.34 4.43 5.48
N LEU A 41 -7.67 3.14 5.70
CA LEU A 41 -6.87 2.24 6.53
C LEU A 41 -5.54 1.90 5.86
N TYR A 42 -5.55 1.62 4.55
CA TYR A 42 -4.33 1.36 3.79
C TYR A 42 -3.45 2.61 3.71
N ALA A 43 -4.04 3.80 3.52
CA ALA A 43 -3.30 5.06 3.54
C ALA A 43 -2.61 5.28 4.90
N ALA A 44 -3.33 5.05 6.01
CA ALA A 44 -2.74 5.16 7.35
C ALA A 44 -1.60 4.15 7.59
N LEU A 45 -1.72 2.92 7.08
CA LEU A 45 -0.65 1.92 7.12
C LEU A 45 0.58 2.39 6.34
N VAL A 46 0.39 2.89 5.12
CA VAL A 46 1.46 3.40 4.26
C VAL A 46 2.15 4.59 4.93
N CYS A 47 1.42 5.52 5.54
CA CYS A 47 2.01 6.63 6.29
C CYS A 47 2.88 6.15 7.47
N LYS A 48 2.42 5.15 8.23
CA LYS A 48 3.22 4.55 9.31
C LYS A 48 4.51 3.91 8.79
N ILE A 49 4.43 3.19 7.66
CA ILE A 49 5.59 2.57 7.01
C ILE A 49 6.55 3.65 6.51
N HIS A 50 6.04 4.65 5.78
CA HIS A 50 6.84 5.73 5.19
C HIS A 50 7.61 6.53 6.24
N ARG A 51 7.01 6.80 7.41
CA ARG A 51 7.68 7.51 8.51
C ARG A 51 8.90 6.77 9.06
N LYS A 52 8.97 5.44 8.91
CA LYS A 52 10.09 4.61 9.41
C LYS A 52 11.03 4.17 8.29
N LEU A 53 10.49 3.88 7.12
CA LEU A 53 11.21 3.35 5.95
C LEU A 53 10.69 4.07 4.69
N PRO A 54 11.16 5.31 4.42
CA PRO A 54 10.65 6.13 3.31
C PRO A 54 10.70 5.42 1.96
N ILE A 55 11.76 4.64 1.71
CA ILE A 55 11.97 3.87 0.47
C ILE A 55 10.82 2.92 0.13
N ILE A 56 10.15 2.34 1.14
CA ILE A 56 9.01 1.45 0.92
C ILE A 56 7.77 2.28 0.56
N GLY A 57 7.53 3.38 1.25
CA GLY A 57 6.43 4.30 0.93
C GLY A 57 6.55 4.87 -0.48
N GLU A 58 7.74 5.33 -0.87
CA GLU A 58 8.02 5.82 -2.23
C GLU A 58 7.78 4.74 -3.28
N LEU A 59 8.19 3.50 -3.02
CA LEU A 59 7.94 2.38 -3.93
C LEU A 59 6.44 2.17 -4.16
N ILE A 60 5.64 2.27 -3.09
CA ILE A 60 4.18 2.15 -3.16
C ILE A 60 3.59 3.29 -3.99
N PHE A 61 3.99 4.53 -3.73
CA PHE A 61 3.51 5.69 -4.48
C PHE A 61 3.86 5.61 -5.97
N LYS A 62 5.11 5.29 -6.30
CA LYS A 62 5.55 5.11 -7.70
C LYS A 62 4.72 4.05 -8.41
N ARG A 63 4.43 2.91 -7.75
CA ARG A 63 3.60 1.84 -8.33
C ARG A 63 2.14 2.22 -8.49
N LEU A 64 1.55 2.95 -7.53
CA LEU A 64 0.18 3.46 -7.62
C LEU A 64 0.03 4.42 -8.80
N ILE A 65 0.94 5.39 -8.94
CA ILE A 65 0.94 6.34 -10.06
C ILE A 65 1.06 5.59 -11.40
N LEU A 66 1.98 4.64 -11.50
CA LEU A 66 2.12 3.82 -12.71
C LEU A 66 0.85 2.99 -13.01
N SER A 67 0.22 2.44 -11.98
CA SER A 67 -1.03 1.67 -12.13
C SER A 67 -2.17 2.55 -12.64
N PHE A 68 -2.35 3.73 -12.05
CA PHE A 68 -3.33 4.72 -12.47
C PHE A 68 -3.10 5.14 -13.93
N ARG A 69 -1.87 5.52 -14.30
CA ARG A 69 -1.55 5.95 -15.68
C ARG A 69 -1.85 4.85 -16.71
N ARG A 70 -1.57 3.59 -16.36
CA ARG A 70 -1.89 2.43 -17.21
C ARG A 70 -3.39 2.15 -17.30
N ALA A 71 -4.14 2.30 -16.21
CA ALA A 71 -5.59 2.15 -16.22
C ALA A 71 -6.25 3.24 -17.08
N HIS A 72 -5.81 4.49 -16.90
CA HIS A 72 -6.23 5.64 -17.70
C HIS A 72 -5.97 5.44 -19.20
N GLN A 73 -4.75 5.05 -19.58
CA GLN A 73 -4.41 4.77 -20.99
C GLN A 73 -5.28 3.68 -21.63
N ARG A 74 -5.76 2.72 -20.84
CA ARG A 74 -6.63 1.63 -21.31
C ARG A 74 -8.13 1.94 -21.20
N ASN A 75 -8.52 3.16 -20.78
CA ASN A 75 -9.91 3.48 -20.45
C ASN A 75 -10.54 2.53 -19.42
N ASP A 76 -9.75 1.95 -18.52
CA ASP A 76 -10.23 1.07 -17.43
C ASP A 76 -10.79 1.93 -16.29
N LYS A 77 -12.05 2.35 -16.41
CA LYS A 77 -12.73 3.25 -15.44
C LYS A 77 -12.91 2.65 -14.04
N ILE A 78 -12.83 1.32 -13.91
CA ILE A 78 -12.99 0.65 -12.61
C ILE A 78 -11.68 0.74 -11.81
N ARG A 79 -10.54 0.74 -12.49
CA ARG A 79 -9.21 0.77 -11.87
C ARG A 79 -8.51 2.13 -11.90
N CYS A 80 -8.98 3.03 -12.75
CA CYS A 80 -8.53 4.42 -12.83
C CYS A 80 -9.12 5.21 -11.66
#